data_AF-A0A358GMU7-F1
#
_entry.id   AF-A0A358GMU7-F1
#
_cell.length_a   1.000
_cell.length_b   1.000
_cell.length_c   1.000
_cell.angle_alpha   90.00
_cell.angle_beta   90.00
_cell.angle_gamma   90.00
#
_symmetry.space_group_name_H-M   'P 1'
#
loop_
_entity.id
_entity.type
_entity.pdbx_description
1 polymer ?
#
loop_
_entity_poly.entity_id
_entity_poly.type
_entity_poly.pdbx_seq_one_letter_code
_entity_poly.pdbx_strand_id
1 'polypeptide(L)'
;MPSVHDNKVDSYKANRISKLTMAISVVVIILAILAFTNPSRTDFYKWLENEHGIHASYDVIAGTTYTQIMNGQEKSLTFRSGHIQHVGIYTTYDELFTDAEGNEIRIKTIGILKMFFKR
;
A
#
# COMPACT_ATOMS: atom_id res chain seq x y z
N MET A 1 -17.75 -54.64 -14.44
CA MET A 1 -16.88 -53.86 -15.35
C MET A 1 -17.48 -52.46 -15.45
N PRO A 2 -16.81 -51.39 -14.99
CA PRO A 2 -17.33 -50.03 -15.16
C PRO A 2 -17.44 -49.70 -16.65
N SER A 3 -18.52 -49.05 -17.06
CA SER A 3 -18.79 -48.79 -18.48
C SER A 3 -17.81 -47.73 -19.01
N VAL A 4 -17.45 -47.82 -20.29
CA VAL A 4 -16.58 -46.84 -20.97
C VAL A 4 -17.14 -45.41 -20.86
N HIS A 5 -18.45 -45.28 -20.67
CA HIS A 5 -19.14 -44.00 -20.51
C HIS A 5 -18.88 -43.36 -19.13
N ASP A 6 -18.75 -44.15 -18.07
CA ASP A 6 -18.50 -43.67 -16.71
C ASP A 6 -17.06 -43.11 -16.58
N ASN A 7 -16.08 -43.80 -17.16
CA ASN A 7 -14.67 -43.37 -17.18
C ASN A 7 -14.44 -42.01 -17.89
N LYS A 8 -15.22 -41.68 -18.92
CA LYS A 8 -15.11 -40.40 -19.63
C LYS A 8 -15.67 -39.23 -18.82
N VAL A 9 -16.73 -39.46 -18.06
CA VAL A 9 -17.36 -38.42 -17.23
C VAL A 9 -16.48 -38.10 -16.03
N ASP A 10 -15.87 -39.12 -15.41
CA ASP A 10 -15.00 -38.95 -14.25
C ASP A 10 -13.68 -38.25 -14.59
N SER A 11 -13.06 -38.61 -15.72
CA SER A 11 -11.86 -37.93 -16.22
C SER A 11 -12.13 -36.47 -16.61
N TYR A 12 -13.31 -36.18 -17.16
CA TYR A 12 -13.71 -34.80 -17.48
C TYR A 12 -13.93 -33.95 -16.22
N LYS A 13 -14.56 -34.52 -15.19
CA LYS A 13 -14.75 -33.84 -13.88
C LYS A 13 -13.41 -33.59 -13.19
N ALA A 14 -12.50 -34.57 -13.17
CA ALA A 14 -11.17 -34.43 -12.58
C ALA A 14 -10.31 -33.35 -13.29
N ASN A 15 -10.37 -33.27 -14.62
CA ASN A 15 -9.68 -32.24 -15.40
C ASN A 15 -10.26 -30.82 -15.19
N ARG A 16 -11.57 -30.70 -14.91
CA ARG A 16 -12.16 -29.41 -14.55
C ARG A 16 -11.78 -28.97 -13.14
N ILE A 17 -11.76 -29.90 -12.17
CA ILE A 17 -11.36 -29.60 -10.79
C ILE A 17 -9.90 -29.16 -10.75
N SER A 18 -8.98 -29.87 -11.40
CA SER A 18 -7.56 -29.48 -11.46
C SER A 18 -7.32 -28.12 -12.11
N LYS A 19 -8.03 -27.80 -13.21
CA LYS A 19 -7.96 -26.47 -13.85
C LYS A 19 -8.53 -25.35 -12.96
N LEU A 20 -9.63 -25.62 -12.25
CA LEU A 20 -10.22 -24.67 -11.31
C LEU A 20 -9.28 -24.42 -10.12
N THR A 21 -8.70 -25.47 -9.55
CA THR A 21 -7.71 -25.36 -8.47
C THR A 21 -6.51 -24.54 -8.93
N MET A 22 -5.97 -24.79 -10.12
CA MET A 22 -4.87 -24.00 -10.68
C MET A 22 -5.23 -22.52 -10.85
N ALA A 23 -6.43 -22.22 -11.38
CA ALA A 23 -6.88 -20.83 -11.53
C ALA A 23 -7.02 -20.12 -10.17
N ILE A 24 -7.59 -20.80 -9.16
CA ILE A 24 -7.68 -20.28 -7.80
C ILE A 24 -6.29 -20.05 -7.21
N SER A 25 -5.36 -20.98 -7.38
CA SER A 25 -3.98 -20.84 -6.91
C SER A 25 -3.31 -19.61 -7.51
N VAL A 26 -3.46 -19.37 -8.81
CA VAL A 26 -2.90 -18.17 -9.47
C VAL A 26 -3.49 -16.89 -8.89
N VAL A 27 -4.81 -16.84 -8.69
CA VAL A 27 -5.47 -15.66 -8.10
C VAL A 27 -4.97 -15.42 -6.66
N VAL A 28 -4.86 -16.46 -5.84
CA VAL A 28 -4.33 -16.35 -4.47
C VAL A 28 -2.89 -15.83 -4.48
N ILE A 29 -2.05 -16.30 -5.39
CA ILE A 29 -0.67 -15.82 -5.54
C ILE A 29 -0.65 -14.33 -5.92
N ILE A 30 -1.48 -13.91 -6.87
CA ILE A 30 -1.59 -12.50 -7.26
C ILE A 30 -2.02 -11.64 -6.06
N LEU A 31 -3.06 -12.06 -5.33
CA LEU A 31 -3.52 -11.33 -4.14
C LEU A 31 -2.44 -11.25 -3.06
N ALA A 32 -1.68 -12.33 -2.85
CA ALA A 32 -0.56 -12.33 -1.91
C ALA A 32 0.53 -11.34 -2.35
N ILE A 33 0.93 -11.34 -3.62
CA ILE A 33 1.89 -10.36 -4.16
C ILE A 33 1.37 -8.95 -3.89
N LEU A 34 0.14 -8.64 -4.28
CA LEU A 34 -0.46 -7.31 -4.08
C LEU A 34 -0.47 -6.88 -2.61
N ALA A 35 -0.82 -7.80 -1.69
CA ALA A 35 -0.82 -7.52 -0.26
C ALA A 35 0.59 -7.22 0.29
N PHE A 36 1.62 -7.92 -0.20
CA PHE A 36 3.00 -7.71 0.23
C PHE A 36 3.68 -6.52 -0.44
N THR A 37 3.26 -6.16 -1.65
CA THR A 37 3.93 -5.16 -2.46
C THR A 37 3.28 -3.79 -2.38
N ASN A 38 2.00 -3.68 -2.06
CA ASN A 38 1.40 -2.37 -1.84
C ASN A 38 2.05 -1.69 -0.62
N PRO A 39 2.50 -0.43 -0.75
CA PRO A 39 3.10 0.26 0.37
C PRO A 39 2.10 0.44 1.52
N SER A 40 2.58 0.17 2.73
CA SER A 40 1.84 0.47 3.95
C SER A 40 1.95 1.95 4.31
N ARG A 41 1.18 2.38 5.33
CA ARG A 41 1.33 3.72 5.89
C ARG A 41 2.71 3.93 6.51
N THR A 42 3.29 2.89 7.09
CA THR A 42 4.66 2.93 7.63
C THR A 42 5.70 3.11 6.54
N ASP A 43 5.53 2.45 5.39
CA ASP A 43 6.44 2.64 4.24
C ASP A 43 6.37 4.08 3.73
N PHE A 44 5.17 4.67 3.70
CA PHE A 44 4.97 6.06 3.31
C PHE A 44 5.64 7.04 4.28
N TYR A 45 5.55 6.82 5.59
CA TYR A 45 6.24 7.67 6.57
C TYR A 45 7.77 7.60 6.47
N LYS A 46 8.32 6.41 6.23
CA LYS A 46 9.76 6.28 5.94
C LYS A 46 10.17 7.03 4.68
N TRP A 47 9.34 7.00 3.65
CA TRP A 47 9.60 7.76 2.43
C TRP A 47 9.48 9.28 2.67
N LEU A 48 8.48 9.75 3.41
CA LEU A 48 8.34 11.15 3.83
C LEU A 48 9.56 11.67 4.58
N GLU A 49 10.09 10.84 5.49
CA GLU A 49 11.30 11.14 6.25
C GLU A 49 12.51 11.29 5.32
N ASN A 50 12.72 10.32 4.44
CA ASN A 50 13.88 10.31 3.54
C ASN A 50 13.82 11.41 2.45
N GLU A 51 12.64 11.64 1.86
CA GLU A 51 12.48 12.52 0.70
C GLU A 51 12.20 13.97 1.11
N HIS A 52 11.46 14.17 2.20
CA HIS A 52 10.96 15.48 2.61
C HIS A 52 11.47 15.91 3.99
N GLY A 53 12.23 15.06 4.69
CA GLY A 53 12.67 15.32 6.06
C GLY A 53 11.52 15.33 7.07
N ILE A 54 10.33 14.84 6.70
CA ILE A 54 9.13 14.88 7.54
C ILE A 54 9.04 13.60 8.37
N HIS A 55 9.10 13.77 9.69
CA HIS A 55 9.06 12.68 10.66
C HIS A 55 7.69 12.66 11.32
N ALA A 56 7.09 11.47 11.40
CA ALA A 56 5.87 11.23 12.16
C ALA A 56 6.23 10.48 13.44
N SER A 57 5.93 11.07 14.59
CA SER A 57 6.13 10.45 15.90
C SER A 57 4.79 10.24 16.59
N TYR A 58 4.68 9.17 17.37
CA TYR A 58 3.48 8.88 18.15
C TYR A 58 3.78 8.95 19.63
N ASP A 59 3.02 9.79 20.33
CA ASP A 59 2.99 9.87 21.78
C ASP A 59 1.58 9.50 22.28
N VAL A 60 1.49 8.79 23.40
CA VAL A 60 0.22 8.30 23.96
C VAL A 60 -0.67 9.42 24.50
N ILE A 61 -0.10 10.57 24.85
CA ILE A 61 -0.81 11.74 25.40
C ILE A 61 -1.10 12.75 24.28
N ALA A 62 -0.10 13.08 23.46
CA ALA A 62 -0.19 14.11 22.44
C ALA A 62 -0.70 13.59 21.08
N GLY A 63 -0.78 12.27 20.89
CA GLY A 63 -1.14 11.65 19.62
C GLY A 63 0.00 11.70 18.59
N THR A 64 -0.34 11.70 17.31
CA THR A 64 0.66 11.78 16.24
C THR A 64 1.10 13.22 16.05
N THR A 65 2.41 13.46 16.21
CA THR A 65 3.06 14.73 15.92
C THR A 65 3.89 14.61 14.65
N TYR A 66 4.04 15.73 13.96
CA TYR A 66 4.82 15.81 12.73
C TYR A 66 5.87 16.89 12.87
N THR A 67 7.11 16.56 12.54
CA THR A 67 8.21 17.52 12.47
C THR A 67 8.89 17.43 11.12
N GLN A 68 9.58 18.50 10.72
CA GLN A 68 10.36 18.54 9.50
C GLN A 68 11.77 19.02 9.81
N ILE A 69 12.76 18.24 9.37
CA ILE A 69 14.16 18.61 9.47
C ILE A 69 14.61 19.19 8.14
N MET A 70 14.90 20.49 8.10
CA MET A 70 15.47 21.18 6.94
C MET A 70 16.75 21.90 7.36
N ASN A 71 17.85 21.66 6.64
CA ASN A 71 19.16 22.27 6.92
C ASN A 71 19.64 22.09 8.37
N GLY A 72 19.32 20.95 9.00
CA GLY A 72 19.68 20.64 10.38
C GLY A 72 18.81 21.33 11.45
N GLN A 73 17.77 22.07 11.05
CA GLN A 73 16.78 22.62 11.98
C GLN A 73 15.49 21.82 11.95
N GLU A 74 15.00 21.45 13.12
CA GLU A 74 13.71 20.80 13.30
C GLU A 74 12.61 21.83 13.50
N LYS A 75 11.54 21.72 12.71
CA LYS A 75 10.34 22.57 12.79
C LYS A 75 9.10 21.70 12.99
N SER A 76 8.17 22.15 13.82
CA SER A 76 6.89 21.47 13.99
C SER A 76 5.99 21.72 12.78
N LEU A 77 5.29 20.67 12.34
CA LEU A 77 4.27 20.71 11.30
C LEU A 77 2.91 20.36 11.87
N THR A 78 1.88 21.07 11.40
CA THR A 78 0.49 20.74 11.70
C THR A 78 -0.09 19.94 10.54
N PHE A 79 -0.47 18.68 10.78
CA PHE A 79 -1.26 17.91 9.81
C PHE A 79 -2.65 18.53 9.67
N ARG A 80 -3.09 18.78 8.43
CA ARG A 80 -4.39 19.39 8.13
C ARG A 80 -5.38 18.40 7.56
N SER A 81 -4.95 17.63 6.57
CA SER A 81 -5.78 16.64 5.91
C SER A 81 -4.92 15.62 5.17
N GLY A 82 -5.49 14.46 4.91
CA GLY A 82 -4.82 13.39 4.19
C GLY A 82 -5.81 12.47 3.52
N HIS A 83 -5.47 11.98 2.34
CA HIS A 83 -6.22 10.95 1.64
C HIS A 83 -5.28 9.86 1.12
N ILE A 84 -5.61 8.61 1.44
CA ILE A 84 -4.92 7.42 0.94
C ILE A 84 -5.95 6.61 0.16
N GLN A 85 -5.63 6.31 -1.09
CA GLN A 85 -6.51 5.54 -1.97
C GLN A 85 -5.77 4.31 -2.48
N HIS A 86 -6.30 3.12 -2.18
CA HIS A 86 -5.78 1.86 -2.69
C HIS A 86 -6.47 1.50 -4.00
N VAL A 87 -5.71 1.38 -5.09
CA VAL A 87 -6.23 1.08 -6.44
C VAL A 87 -5.52 -0.16 -6.99
N GLY A 88 -5.86 -1.32 -6.44
CA GLY A 88 -5.32 -2.61 -6.87
C GLY A 88 -3.81 -2.73 -6.63
N ILE A 89 -3.01 -2.39 -7.64
CA ILE A 89 -1.54 -2.57 -7.66
C ILE A 89 -0.76 -1.33 -7.21
N TYR A 90 -1.45 -0.22 -6.96
CA TYR A 90 -0.85 1.01 -6.50
C TYR A 90 -1.71 1.69 -5.43
N THR A 91 -1.08 2.55 -4.64
CA THR A 91 -1.74 3.37 -3.63
C THR A 91 -1.37 4.83 -3.88
N THR A 92 -2.33 5.74 -3.86
CA THR A 92 -2.04 7.18 -3.95
C THR A 92 -2.14 7.82 -2.58
N TYR A 93 -1.25 8.76 -2.30
CA TYR A 93 -1.23 9.55 -1.08
C TYR A 93 -1.33 11.03 -1.44
N ASP A 94 -2.15 11.78 -0.72
CA ASP A 94 -2.27 13.24 -0.77
C ASP A 94 -2.38 13.74 0.67
N GLU A 95 -1.29 14.21 1.25
CA GLU A 95 -1.26 14.77 2.61
C GLU A 95 -0.94 16.26 2.58
N LEU A 96 -1.60 17.02 3.44
CA LEU A 96 -1.44 18.46 3.59
C LEU A 96 -0.99 18.77 5.01
N PHE A 97 0.13 19.47 5.10
CA PHE A 97 0.69 20.02 6.32
C PHE A 97 0.72 21.55 6.26
N THR A 98 0.85 22.17 7.42
CA THR A 98 1.16 23.59 7.55
C THR A 98 2.35 23.76 8.47
N ASP A 99 3.28 24.64 8.11
CA ASP A 99 4.38 25.03 9.00
C ASP A 99 3.91 26.05 10.07
N ALA A 100 4.83 26.46 10.94
CA ALA A 100 4.56 27.45 11.98
C ALA A 100 4.24 28.87 11.43
N GLU A 101 4.65 29.17 10.20
CA GLU A 101 4.42 30.45 9.52
C GLU A 101 3.07 30.47 8.79
N GLY A 102 2.39 29.32 8.68
CA GLY A 102 1.12 29.18 7.99
C GLY A 102 1.26 28.72 6.53
N ASN A 103 2.47 28.42 6.05
CA ASN A 103 2.69 27.97 4.69
C ASN A 103 2.22 26.52 4.52
N GLU A 104 1.51 26.25 3.42
CA GLU A 104 1.03 24.92 3.09
C GLU A 104 2.11 24.05 2.45
N ILE A 105 2.25 22.82 2.94
CA ILE A 105 3.13 21.79 2.38
C ILE A 105 2.24 20.61 1.96
N ARG A 106 2.06 20.44 0.66
CA ARG A 106 1.25 19.36 0.09
C ARG A 106 2.12 18.28 -0.53
N ILE A 107 1.96 17.05 -0.05
CA ILE A 107 2.70 15.88 -0.51
C ILE A 107 1.75 14.98 -1.30
N LYS A 108 2.07 14.77 -2.59
CA LYS A 108 1.33 13.89 -3.50
C LYS A 108 2.26 12.84 -4.09
N THR A 109 1.92 11.57 -3.90
CA THR A 109 2.76 10.47 -4.39
C THR A 109 1.93 9.25 -4.77
N ILE A 110 2.49 8.43 -5.65
CA ILE A 110 1.97 7.12 -6.03
C ILE A 110 2.95 6.08 -5.50
N GLY A 111 2.44 5.18 -4.67
CA GLY A 111 3.15 4.05 -4.12
C GLY A 111 2.90 2.78 -4.93
N ILE A 112 3.96 2.13 -5.43
CA ILE A 112 3.94 0.90 -6.22
C ILE A 112 5.07 0.00 -5.74
N LEU A 113 4.79 -1.26 -5.40
CA LEU A 113 5.81 -2.23 -4.99
C LEU A 113 6.76 -1.70 -3.88
N LYS A 114 6.22 -1.05 -2.85
CA LYS A 114 6.94 -0.36 -1.76
C LYS A 114 7.84 0.82 -2.18
N MET A 115 7.79 1.22 -3.45
CA MET A 115 8.45 2.42 -3.96
C MET A 115 7.44 3.56 -4.06
N PHE A 116 7.93 4.79 -4.03
CA PHE A 116 7.11 6.00 -4.10
C PHE A 116 7.60 6.90 -5.22
N PHE A 117 6.64 7.46 -5.97
CA PHE A 117 6.90 8.30 -7.12
C PHE A 117 6.09 9.58 -7.00
N LYS A 118 6.76 10.72 -7.14
CA LYS A 118 6.09 12.03 -7.14
C LYS A 118 5.02 12.08 -8.22
N ARG A 119 3.83 12.57 -7.85
CA ARG A 119 2.70 12.78 -8.76
C ARG A 119 2.59 14.23 -9.19
#